data_AF-B4CXB3-F1
#
_entry.id   AF-B4CXB3-F1
#
_cell.length_a   1.000
_cell.length_b   1.000
_cell.length_c   1.000
_cell.angle_alpha   90.00
_cell.angle_beta   90.00
_cell.angle_gamma   90.00
#
_symmetry.space_group_name_H-M   'P 1'
#
loop_
_entity.id
_entity.type
_entity.pdbx_description
1 polymer ?
#
loop_
_entity_poly.entity_id
_entity_poly.type
_entity_poly.pdbx_seq_one_letter_code
_entity_poly.pdbx_strand_id
1 'polypeptide(L)'
;MAEAMAAIGLLPPNYPLREKYIDLLSEQVAAFYDQHAHKLFMYEDATLENAQNRVVLAHELTHALQDQHFGLKRMPLEIKNDDDKAEAASALVEGDATLVMSEYMMKNMSKQMFKDSMVASFTQNMKQLETAPRYLREMLVFPYLRGQEFCSALYGRGGYEEIDKAYAHPPSSTAQILHPEKYLANPPEEPIVVEWHDLQVKGHAPTADNVVGEMGTRILFAEWVDAMTGETAAAGWRGDRYLYYADGEALVWKTIWASAKDATEFFEAEKQLLEKRFKPVNARRSERSYEADAPRVLRLHQTDANEVILIDTPHADWAETLGAFR
;
A
#
# COMPACT_ATOMS: atom_id res chain seq x y z
N MET A 1 -5.12 -11.31 9.01
CA MET A 1 -4.59 -10.07 8.39
C MET A 1 -3.49 -9.44 9.23
N ALA A 2 -3.75 -8.93 10.45
CA ALA A 2 -2.69 -8.32 11.29
C ALA A 2 -1.49 -9.26 11.56
N GLU A 3 -1.75 -10.55 11.82
CA GLU A 3 -0.69 -11.57 11.97
C GLU A 3 0.15 -11.75 10.70
N ALA A 4 -0.48 -11.76 9.53
CA ALA A 4 0.21 -11.88 8.24
C ALA A 4 1.08 -10.65 7.95
N MET A 5 0.55 -9.44 8.19
CA MET A 5 1.31 -8.19 8.08
C MET A 5 2.49 -8.16 9.06
N ALA A 6 2.31 -8.70 10.27
CA ALA A 6 3.40 -8.84 11.23
C ALA A 6 4.43 -9.89 10.80
N ALA A 7 4.00 -11.00 10.18
CA ALA A 7 4.90 -12.02 9.63
C ALA A 7 5.79 -11.42 8.53
N ILE A 8 5.20 -10.68 7.57
CA ILE A 8 5.93 -9.95 6.52
C ILE A 8 6.86 -8.89 7.12
N GLY A 9 6.45 -8.25 8.22
CA GLY A 9 7.23 -7.21 8.90
C GLY A 9 6.71 -5.80 8.71
N LEU A 10 5.48 -5.65 8.21
CA LEU A 10 4.80 -4.36 8.03
C LEU A 10 4.25 -3.82 9.36
N LEU A 11 3.89 -4.71 10.29
CA LEU A 11 3.38 -4.36 11.61
C LEU A 11 4.17 -5.04 12.74
N PRO A 12 4.18 -4.47 13.96
CA PRO A 12 4.64 -5.18 15.14
C PRO A 12 3.78 -6.44 15.40
N PRO A 13 4.35 -7.51 15.98
CA PRO A 13 3.58 -8.66 16.46
C PRO A 13 2.48 -8.22 17.44
N ASN A 14 1.31 -8.86 17.35
CA ASN A 14 0.14 -8.57 18.20
C ASN A 14 -0.36 -7.12 18.15
N TYR A 15 -0.07 -6.37 17.08
CA TYR A 15 -0.56 -5.00 16.93
C TYR A 15 -2.10 -4.98 16.88
N PRO A 16 -2.78 -4.16 17.70
CA PRO A 16 -4.24 -4.06 17.72
C PRO A 16 -4.76 -3.25 16.53
N LEU A 17 -4.57 -3.79 15.33
CA LEU A 17 -4.75 -3.11 14.04
C LEU A 17 -6.11 -2.42 13.93
N ARG A 18 -7.20 -3.15 14.20
CA ARG A 18 -8.57 -2.61 14.05
C ARG A 18 -8.81 -1.39 14.94
N GLU A 19 -8.46 -1.47 16.22
CA GLU A 19 -8.67 -0.37 17.17
C GLU A 19 -7.82 0.83 16.79
N LYS A 20 -6.52 0.62 16.58
CA LYS A 20 -5.59 1.72 16.28
C LYS A 20 -5.86 2.37 14.93
N TYR A 21 -6.35 1.60 13.95
CA TYR A 21 -6.74 2.15 12.66
C TYR A 21 -8.01 3.01 12.76
N ILE A 22 -8.99 2.62 13.60
CA ILE A 22 -10.16 3.45 13.89
C ILE A 22 -9.75 4.75 14.61
N ASP A 23 -8.87 4.66 15.61
CA ASP A 23 -8.33 5.83 16.31
C ASP A 23 -7.69 6.81 15.30
N LEU A 24 -6.85 6.27 14.41
CA LEU A 24 -6.12 7.02 13.40
C LEU A 24 -7.04 7.72 12.39
N LEU A 25 -8.07 7.04 11.90
CA LEU A 25 -9.08 7.65 11.01
C LEU A 25 -9.90 8.73 11.74
N SER A 26 -10.18 8.53 13.03
CA SER A 26 -10.99 9.48 13.81
C SER A 26 -10.28 10.80 14.10
N GLU A 27 -8.93 10.85 14.13
CA GLU A 27 -8.18 12.11 14.26
C GLU A 27 -8.35 13.04 13.05
N GLN A 28 -8.66 12.50 11.88
CA GLN A 28 -8.47 13.22 10.61
C GLN A 28 -9.71 13.93 10.08
N VAL A 29 -10.89 13.68 10.67
CA VAL A 29 -12.15 14.01 9.99
C VAL A 29 -12.80 15.25 10.60
N ALA A 30 -12.75 16.38 9.89
CA ALA A 30 -13.61 17.55 10.14
C ALA A 30 -14.99 17.43 9.43
N ALA A 31 -15.00 16.72 8.29
CA ALA A 31 -16.18 16.30 7.53
C ALA A 31 -15.82 15.05 6.71
N PHE A 32 -16.81 14.22 6.37
CA PHE A 32 -16.61 13.06 5.49
C PHE A 32 -17.87 12.75 4.69
N TYR A 33 -17.69 12.25 3.47
CA TYR A 33 -18.73 11.66 2.64
C TYR A 33 -18.80 10.15 2.83
N ASP A 34 -20.00 9.63 3.13
CA ASP A 34 -20.28 8.20 3.22
C ASP A 34 -20.95 7.73 1.92
N GLN A 35 -20.20 7.00 1.10
CA GLN A 35 -20.67 6.39 -0.16
C GLN A 35 -21.74 5.31 0.03
N HIS A 36 -21.83 4.70 1.21
CA HIS A 36 -22.85 3.70 1.52
C HIS A 36 -24.19 4.34 1.86
N ALA A 37 -24.15 5.40 2.67
CA ALA A 37 -25.31 6.18 3.06
C ALA A 37 -25.72 7.26 2.05
N HIS A 38 -24.84 7.59 1.10
CA HIS A 38 -24.94 8.71 0.16
C HIS A 38 -25.16 10.05 0.89
N LYS A 39 -24.38 10.29 1.94
CA LYS A 39 -24.53 11.46 2.83
C LYS A 39 -23.17 12.06 3.17
N LEU A 40 -23.16 13.39 3.27
CA LEU A 40 -22.03 14.14 3.81
C LEU A 40 -22.30 14.47 5.27
N PHE A 41 -21.32 14.17 6.12
CA PHE A 41 -21.33 14.46 7.54
C PHE A 41 -20.28 15.52 7.86
N MET A 42 -20.59 16.41 8.80
CA MET A 42 -19.72 17.48 9.26
C MET A 42 -20.05 17.76 10.73
N TYR A 43 -19.06 18.17 11.53
CA TYR A 43 -19.33 18.53 12.92
C TYR A 43 -20.30 19.71 13.04
N GLU A 44 -21.10 19.72 14.11
CA GLU A 44 -22.13 20.74 14.35
C GLU A 44 -21.53 22.15 14.49
N ASP A 45 -20.32 22.27 15.00
CA ASP A 45 -19.60 23.52 15.20
C ASP A 45 -18.78 23.97 13.97
N ALA A 46 -18.74 23.17 12.90
CA ALA A 46 -18.06 23.54 11.67
C ALA A 46 -18.87 24.58 10.88
N THR A 47 -18.36 25.82 10.83
CA THR A 47 -18.96 26.92 10.06
C THR A 47 -18.34 27.06 8.66
N LEU A 48 -19.15 27.38 7.65
CA LEU A 48 -18.69 27.71 6.30
C LEU A 48 -18.02 29.09 6.22
N GLU A 49 -18.06 29.92 7.27
CA GLU A 49 -17.27 31.14 7.35
C GLU A 49 -15.77 30.84 7.43
N ASN A 50 -15.40 29.70 8.04
CA ASN A 50 -14.04 29.22 8.10
C ASN A 50 -13.56 28.73 6.73
N ALA A 51 -12.48 29.32 6.21
CA ALA A 51 -11.90 28.95 4.92
C ALA A 51 -11.42 27.49 4.86
N GLN A 52 -10.87 26.94 5.95
CA GLN A 52 -10.41 25.55 6.01
C GLN A 52 -11.59 24.58 5.88
N ASN A 53 -12.72 24.86 6.54
CA ASN A 53 -13.93 24.03 6.41
C ASN A 53 -14.44 24.00 4.97
N ARG A 54 -14.35 25.13 4.23
CA ARG A 54 -14.71 25.16 2.81
C ARG A 54 -13.75 24.35 1.92
N VAL A 55 -12.46 24.32 2.27
CA VAL A 55 -11.45 23.49 1.57
C VAL A 55 -11.75 22.01 1.77
N VAL A 56 -11.95 21.57 3.02
CA VAL A 56 -12.36 20.19 3.32
C VAL A 56 -13.67 19.85 2.62
N LEU A 57 -14.65 20.75 2.65
CA LEU A 57 -15.93 20.53 1.96
C LEU A 57 -15.78 20.39 0.45
N ALA A 58 -14.81 21.07 -0.18
CA ALA A 58 -14.54 20.89 -1.61
C ALA A 58 -14.05 19.46 -1.92
N HIS A 59 -13.23 18.87 -1.04
CA HIS A 59 -12.82 17.46 -1.12
C HIS A 59 -14.04 16.53 -0.99
N GLU A 60 -14.82 16.69 0.08
CA GLU A 60 -15.97 15.81 0.36
C GLU A 60 -17.11 15.92 -0.67
N LEU A 61 -17.37 17.12 -1.20
CA LEU A 61 -18.32 17.28 -2.29
C LEU A 61 -17.82 16.62 -3.59
N THR A 62 -16.51 16.52 -3.78
CA THR A 62 -15.95 15.78 -4.91
C THR A 62 -16.25 14.30 -4.79
N HIS A 63 -16.13 13.70 -3.60
CA HIS A 63 -16.57 12.31 -3.39
C HIS A 63 -18.06 12.10 -3.71
N ALA A 64 -18.93 13.05 -3.33
CA ALA A 64 -20.33 12.98 -3.70
C ALA A 64 -20.55 13.02 -5.23
N LEU A 65 -19.79 13.84 -5.95
CA LEU A 65 -19.83 13.88 -7.42
C LEU A 65 -19.27 12.59 -8.04
N GLN A 66 -18.13 12.10 -7.54
CA GLN A 66 -17.53 10.85 -7.99
C GLN A 66 -18.51 9.68 -7.85
N ASP A 67 -19.19 9.58 -6.71
CA ASP A 67 -20.20 8.53 -6.49
C ASP A 67 -21.43 8.68 -7.40
N GLN A 68 -21.91 9.90 -7.60
CA GLN A 68 -23.03 10.17 -8.51
C GLN A 68 -22.73 9.84 -9.97
N HIS A 69 -21.49 10.10 -10.43
CA HIS A 69 -21.11 9.99 -11.83
C HIS A 69 -20.48 8.63 -12.19
N PHE A 70 -19.72 8.04 -11.27
CA PHE A 70 -18.95 6.81 -11.53
C PHE A 70 -19.43 5.61 -10.68
N GLY A 71 -20.08 5.86 -9.55
CA GLY A 71 -20.58 4.84 -8.63
C GLY A 71 -19.45 4.12 -7.89
N LEU A 72 -18.98 4.71 -6.79
CA LEU A 72 -17.79 4.25 -6.07
C LEU A 72 -17.92 2.83 -5.51
N LYS A 73 -19.14 2.39 -5.20
CA LYS A 73 -19.43 0.99 -4.79
C LYS A 73 -19.00 -0.08 -5.80
N ARG A 74 -18.79 0.28 -7.07
CA ARG A 74 -18.34 -0.64 -8.13
C ARG A 74 -16.82 -0.68 -8.26
N MET A 75 -16.13 0.28 -7.66
CA MET A 75 -14.67 0.36 -7.66
C MET A 75 -14.11 -0.74 -6.74
N PRO A 76 -12.88 -1.22 -6.99
CA PRO A 76 -12.27 -2.29 -6.22
C PRO A 76 -11.74 -1.83 -4.84
N LEU A 77 -12.42 -0.88 -4.17
CA LEU A 77 -11.97 -0.25 -2.92
C LEU A 77 -12.00 -1.18 -1.70
N GLU A 78 -12.85 -2.21 -1.72
CA GLU A 78 -13.07 -3.13 -0.60
C GLU A 78 -12.66 -4.58 -0.94
N ILE A 79 -11.82 -4.78 -1.95
CA ILE A 79 -11.27 -6.10 -2.28
C ILE A 79 -10.39 -6.60 -1.12
N LYS A 80 -10.56 -7.87 -0.73
CA LYS A 80 -9.93 -8.44 0.48
C LYS A 80 -8.74 -9.36 0.21
N ASN A 81 -8.52 -9.73 -1.05
CA ASN A 81 -7.47 -10.64 -1.48
C ASN A 81 -6.44 -9.96 -2.40
N ASP A 82 -6.49 -8.64 -2.50
CA ASP A 82 -5.61 -7.81 -3.33
C ASP A 82 -5.62 -6.37 -2.78
N ASP A 83 -4.88 -6.16 -1.70
CA ASP A 83 -4.78 -4.88 -1.00
C ASP A 83 -4.06 -3.84 -1.87
N ASP A 84 -3.10 -4.25 -2.70
CA ASP A 84 -2.39 -3.36 -3.64
C ASP A 84 -3.35 -2.75 -4.66
N LYS A 85 -4.25 -3.56 -5.22
CA LYS A 85 -5.29 -3.08 -6.13
C LYS A 85 -6.33 -2.20 -5.45
N ALA A 86 -6.73 -2.54 -4.22
CA ALA A 86 -7.65 -1.72 -3.44
C ALA A 86 -7.04 -0.34 -3.15
N GLU A 87 -5.77 -0.32 -2.77
CA GLU A 87 -5.01 0.90 -2.51
C GLU A 87 -4.84 1.75 -3.78
N ALA A 88 -4.57 1.12 -4.93
CA ALA A 88 -4.47 1.81 -6.21
C ALA A 88 -5.78 2.52 -6.60
N ALA A 89 -6.91 1.84 -6.43
CA ALA A 89 -8.22 2.45 -6.67
C ALA A 89 -8.55 3.55 -5.67
N SER A 90 -8.17 3.38 -4.40
CA SER A 90 -8.28 4.43 -3.38
C SER A 90 -7.50 5.68 -3.79
N ALA A 91 -6.27 5.51 -4.29
CA ALA A 91 -5.43 6.60 -4.76
C ALA A 91 -6.01 7.36 -5.97
N LEU A 92 -6.73 6.69 -6.88
CA LEU A 92 -7.47 7.42 -7.92
C LEU A 92 -8.57 8.31 -7.31
N VAL A 93 -9.39 7.75 -6.42
CA VAL A 93 -10.54 8.45 -5.81
C VAL A 93 -10.09 9.63 -4.95
N GLU A 94 -9.17 9.38 -4.01
CA GLU A 94 -8.64 10.41 -3.12
C GLU A 94 -7.75 11.41 -3.86
N GLY A 95 -7.01 10.95 -4.87
CA GLY A 95 -6.14 11.79 -5.68
C GLY A 95 -6.90 12.85 -6.49
N ASP A 96 -8.02 12.44 -7.11
CA ASP A 96 -8.91 13.35 -7.86
C ASP A 96 -9.57 14.37 -6.93
N ALA A 97 -10.09 13.92 -5.77
CA ALA A 97 -10.64 14.83 -4.75
C ALA A 97 -9.59 15.81 -4.21
N THR A 98 -8.36 15.35 -3.97
CA THR A 98 -7.24 16.18 -3.51
C THR A 98 -6.79 17.19 -4.58
N LEU A 99 -6.84 16.80 -5.87
CA LEU A 99 -6.56 17.69 -6.98
C LEU A 99 -7.59 18.82 -7.05
N VAL A 100 -8.90 18.50 -6.98
CA VAL A 100 -9.98 19.49 -6.93
C VAL A 100 -9.85 20.40 -5.70
N MET A 101 -9.56 19.83 -4.54
CA MET A 101 -9.29 20.59 -3.31
C MET A 101 -8.15 21.59 -3.51
N SER A 102 -7.04 21.15 -4.13
CA SER A 102 -5.88 22.00 -4.43
C SER A 102 -6.23 23.12 -5.40
N GLU A 103 -7.01 22.85 -6.44
CA GLU A 103 -7.52 23.88 -7.34
C GLU A 103 -8.41 24.89 -6.63
N TYR A 104 -9.31 24.41 -5.76
CA TYR A 104 -10.18 25.26 -4.97
C TYR A 104 -9.36 26.20 -4.09
N MET A 105 -8.35 25.67 -3.40
CA MET A 105 -7.43 26.48 -2.58
C MET A 105 -6.74 27.55 -3.42
N MET A 106 -6.16 27.19 -4.57
CA MET A 106 -5.46 28.15 -5.44
C MET A 106 -6.36 29.25 -5.99
N LYS A 107 -7.62 28.93 -6.31
CA LYS A 107 -8.59 29.88 -6.88
C LYS A 107 -9.22 30.80 -5.82
N ASN A 108 -9.42 30.30 -4.60
CA ASN A 108 -10.27 30.96 -3.60
C ASN A 108 -9.52 31.47 -2.35
N MET A 109 -8.28 31.03 -2.11
CA MET A 109 -7.52 31.48 -0.94
C MET A 109 -6.56 32.62 -1.26
N SER A 110 -6.50 33.60 -0.36
CA SER A 110 -5.44 34.61 -0.39
C SER A 110 -4.10 33.99 0.00
N LYS A 111 -3.00 34.59 -0.47
CA LYS A 111 -1.64 34.17 -0.09
C LYS A 111 -1.41 34.15 1.42
N GLN A 112 -2.10 35.03 2.16
CA GLN A 112 -2.04 35.06 3.63
C GLN A 112 -2.76 33.84 4.22
N MET A 113 -4.00 33.56 3.80
CA MET A 113 -4.75 32.40 4.29
C MET A 113 -4.04 31.08 3.96
N PHE A 114 -3.37 30.99 2.81
CA PHE A 114 -2.56 29.83 2.47
C PHE A 114 -1.40 29.62 3.45
N LYS A 115 -0.65 30.70 3.76
CA LYS A 115 0.43 30.65 4.75
C LYS A 115 -0.09 30.26 6.14
N ASP A 116 -1.20 30.86 6.56
CA ASP A 116 -1.80 30.58 7.86
C ASP A 116 -2.25 29.12 7.95
N SER A 117 -2.79 28.56 6.87
CA SER A 117 -3.18 27.15 6.80
C SER A 117 -1.98 26.21 6.85
N MET A 118 -0.89 26.52 6.13
CA MET A 118 0.36 25.76 6.24
C MET A 118 0.86 25.73 7.68
N VAL A 119 0.90 26.89 8.36
CA VAL A 119 1.30 26.98 9.77
C VAL A 119 0.36 26.16 10.66
N ALA A 120 -0.95 26.24 10.46
CA ALA A 120 -1.93 25.48 11.21
C ALA A 120 -1.71 23.96 11.08
N SER A 121 -1.45 23.47 9.86
CA SER A 121 -1.12 22.06 9.61
C SER A 121 0.16 21.63 10.33
N PHE A 122 1.19 22.48 10.40
CA PHE A 122 2.41 22.19 11.18
C PHE A 122 2.18 22.17 12.69
N THR A 123 1.15 22.87 13.18
CA THR A 123 0.80 22.91 14.61
C THR A 123 -0.30 21.92 14.99
N GLN A 124 -0.87 21.20 14.02
CA GLN A 124 -1.86 20.17 14.30
C GLN A 124 -1.21 19.00 15.04
N ASN A 125 -1.87 18.59 16.12
CA ASN A 125 -1.41 17.50 16.95
C ASN A 125 -1.81 16.16 16.32
N MET A 126 -0.94 15.60 15.50
CA MET A 126 -1.14 14.31 14.81
C MET A 126 -0.53 13.16 15.62
N LYS A 127 -0.81 13.09 16.93
CA LYS A 127 -0.11 12.19 17.85
C LYS A 127 -0.36 10.72 17.53
N GLN A 128 -1.57 10.35 17.10
CA GLN A 128 -1.84 8.94 16.80
C GLN A 128 -1.20 8.56 15.48
N LEU A 129 -1.16 9.47 14.50
CA LEU A 129 -0.32 9.30 13.32
C LEU A 129 1.16 9.15 13.69
N GLU A 130 1.75 10.02 14.51
CA GLU A 130 3.18 9.97 14.87
C GLU A 130 3.60 8.66 15.55
N THR A 131 2.71 8.05 16.32
CA THR A 131 2.97 6.83 17.09
C THR A 131 2.57 5.55 16.36
N ALA A 132 1.90 5.66 15.21
CA ALA A 132 1.52 4.50 14.41
C ALA A 132 2.74 3.85 13.72
N PRO A 133 2.72 2.53 13.49
CA PRO A 133 3.69 1.85 12.65
C PRO A 133 3.85 2.54 11.29
N ARG A 134 5.08 2.59 10.79
CA ARG A 134 5.41 3.28 9.54
C ARG A 134 4.50 2.88 8.37
N TYR A 135 4.21 1.59 8.24
CA TYR A 135 3.28 1.09 7.22
C TYR A 135 1.92 1.80 7.26
N LEU A 136 1.29 1.88 8.43
CA LEU A 136 -0.02 2.55 8.55
C LEU A 136 0.08 4.05 8.27
N ARG A 137 1.15 4.71 8.72
CA ARG A 137 1.35 6.15 8.48
C ARG A 137 1.47 6.45 6.99
N GLU A 138 2.30 5.69 6.28
CA GLU A 138 2.57 5.95 4.87
C GLU A 138 1.43 5.48 3.96
N MET A 139 0.80 4.33 4.25
CA MET A 139 -0.38 3.87 3.50
C MET A 139 -1.58 4.80 3.69
N LEU A 140 -1.76 5.39 4.88
CA LEU A 140 -2.87 6.33 5.07
C LEU A 140 -2.74 7.61 4.23
N VAL A 141 -1.51 8.08 4.02
CA VAL A 141 -1.24 9.33 3.29
C VAL A 141 -1.04 9.09 1.79
N PHE A 142 -0.75 7.85 1.39
CA PHE A 142 -0.45 7.48 0.01
C PHE A 142 -1.57 7.87 -0.99
N PRO A 143 -2.87 7.56 -0.75
CA PRO A 143 -3.94 7.89 -1.68
C PRO A 143 -4.06 9.38 -1.97
N TYR A 144 -3.77 10.22 -0.98
CA TYR A 144 -3.84 11.67 -1.12
C TYR A 144 -2.65 12.20 -1.92
N LEU A 145 -1.42 11.89 -1.50
CA LEU A 145 -0.23 12.48 -2.09
C LEU A 145 0.12 11.87 -3.45
N ARG A 146 0.26 10.55 -3.51
CA ARG A 146 0.64 9.85 -4.75
C ARG A 146 -0.54 9.75 -5.70
N GLY A 147 -1.76 9.63 -5.17
CA GLY A 147 -2.97 9.74 -5.98
C GLY A 147 -3.13 11.12 -6.63
N GLN A 148 -2.84 12.21 -5.92
CA GLN A 148 -2.87 13.55 -6.52
C GLN A 148 -1.82 13.69 -7.63
N GLU A 149 -0.60 13.19 -7.42
CA GLU A 149 0.45 13.17 -8.45
C GLU A 149 -0.01 12.40 -9.70
N PHE A 150 -0.60 11.22 -9.51
CA PHE A 150 -1.18 10.41 -10.58
C PHE A 150 -2.30 11.15 -11.34
N CYS A 151 -3.29 11.69 -10.63
CA CYS A 151 -4.39 12.44 -11.24
C CYS A 151 -3.90 13.71 -11.94
N SER A 152 -2.87 14.36 -11.40
CA SER A 152 -2.22 15.53 -12.04
C SER A 152 -1.54 15.13 -13.35
N ALA A 153 -0.93 13.95 -13.44
CA ALA A 153 -0.35 13.43 -14.68
C ALA A 153 -1.42 13.14 -15.74
N LEU A 154 -2.56 12.55 -15.35
CA LEU A 154 -3.71 12.35 -16.24
C LEU A 154 -4.29 13.70 -16.71
N TYR A 155 -4.49 14.63 -15.78
CA TYR A 155 -4.95 15.99 -16.08
C TYR A 155 -4.02 16.72 -17.05
N GLY A 156 -2.71 16.59 -16.87
CA GLY A 156 -1.72 17.18 -17.77
C GLY A 156 -1.78 16.63 -19.21
N ARG A 157 -2.26 15.39 -19.38
CA ARG A 157 -2.40 14.73 -20.68
C ARG A 157 -3.71 15.08 -21.39
N GLY A 158 -4.82 15.16 -20.68
CA GLY A 158 -6.14 15.31 -21.31
C GLY A 158 -7.19 16.03 -20.46
N GLY A 159 -6.79 16.72 -19.39
CA GLY A 159 -7.72 17.33 -18.44
C GLY A 159 -8.53 16.30 -17.67
N TYR A 160 -9.67 16.74 -17.13
CA TYR A 160 -10.60 15.87 -16.39
C TYR A 160 -11.15 14.71 -17.24
N GLU A 161 -11.27 14.85 -18.56
CA GLU A 161 -11.69 13.73 -19.41
C GLU A 161 -10.75 12.52 -19.33
N GLU A 162 -9.46 12.72 -19.07
CA GLU A 162 -8.52 11.61 -18.90
C GLU A 162 -8.64 10.96 -17.51
N ILE A 163 -8.99 11.75 -16.48
CA ILE A 163 -9.31 11.24 -15.13
C ILE A 163 -10.62 10.45 -15.18
N ASP A 164 -11.66 10.95 -15.85
CA ASP A 164 -12.95 10.29 -16.00
C ASP A 164 -12.81 8.90 -16.64
N LYS A 165 -11.91 8.75 -17.63
CA LYS A 165 -11.60 7.44 -18.24
C LYS A 165 -10.99 6.47 -17.23
N ALA A 166 -10.21 6.96 -16.25
CA ALA A 166 -9.63 6.12 -15.21
C ALA A 166 -10.68 5.54 -14.26
N TYR A 167 -11.84 6.18 -14.09
CA TYR A 167 -12.94 5.54 -13.35
C TYR A 167 -13.57 4.35 -14.08
N ALA A 168 -13.52 4.33 -15.42
CA ALA A 168 -13.94 3.17 -16.21
C ALA A 168 -12.86 2.06 -16.24
N HIS A 169 -11.60 2.44 -16.11
CA HIS A 169 -10.44 1.57 -16.13
C HIS A 169 -9.49 1.92 -14.97
N PRO A 170 -9.84 1.58 -13.71
CA PRO A 170 -9.04 2.00 -12.57
C PRO A 170 -7.63 1.41 -12.60
N PRO A 171 -6.64 2.12 -12.03
CA PRO A 171 -5.30 1.59 -11.87
C PRO A 171 -5.35 0.28 -11.07
N SER A 172 -4.56 -0.70 -11.50
CA SER A 172 -4.62 -2.07 -10.98
C SER A 172 -3.59 -2.36 -9.90
N SER A 173 -2.67 -1.42 -9.61
CA SER A 173 -1.58 -1.58 -8.65
C SER A 173 -1.03 -0.25 -8.15
N THR A 174 -0.41 -0.24 -6.98
CA THR A 174 0.30 0.96 -6.49
C THR A 174 1.48 1.33 -7.39
N ALA A 175 2.04 0.37 -8.14
CA ALA A 175 3.05 0.61 -9.17
C ALA A 175 2.55 1.57 -10.27
N GLN A 176 1.29 1.44 -10.70
CA GLN A 176 0.69 2.33 -11.69
C GLN A 176 0.41 3.74 -11.14
N ILE A 177 0.18 3.86 -9.83
CA ILE A 177 0.04 5.16 -9.15
C ILE A 177 1.40 5.85 -9.02
N LEU A 178 2.43 5.12 -8.61
CA LEU A 178 3.80 5.63 -8.45
C LEU A 178 4.45 5.99 -9.79
N HIS A 179 4.08 5.28 -10.86
CA HIS A 179 4.62 5.44 -12.22
C HIS A 179 3.46 5.61 -13.22
N PRO A 180 2.84 6.80 -13.33
CA PRO A 180 1.67 7.01 -14.18
C PRO A 180 1.88 6.64 -15.65
N GLU A 181 3.12 6.62 -16.14
CA GLU A 181 3.47 6.14 -17.47
C GLU A 181 3.17 4.66 -17.70
N LYS A 182 3.21 3.82 -16.66
CA LYS A 182 2.81 2.40 -16.73
C LYS A 182 1.32 2.27 -17.01
N TYR A 183 0.49 3.07 -16.33
CA TYR A 183 -0.95 3.13 -16.56
C TYR A 183 -1.30 3.70 -17.93
N LEU A 184 -0.57 4.74 -18.35
CA LEU A 184 -0.78 5.47 -19.60
C LEU A 184 -0.19 4.79 -20.85
N ALA A 185 0.53 3.68 -20.67
CA ALA A 185 1.06 2.86 -21.75
C ALA A 185 -0.07 2.26 -22.61
N ASN A 186 0.28 1.80 -23.81
CA ASN A 186 -0.69 1.17 -24.72
C ASN A 186 -0.14 -0.16 -25.28
N PRO A 187 -0.59 -1.32 -24.76
CA PRO A 187 -1.52 -1.47 -23.63
C PRO A 187 -0.89 -1.01 -22.29
N PRO A 188 -1.71 -0.74 -21.24
CA PRO A 188 -1.21 -0.49 -19.89
C PRO A 188 -0.30 -1.63 -19.39
N GLU A 189 0.72 -1.29 -18.62
CA GLU A 189 1.58 -2.29 -17.99
C GLU A 189 0.88 -2.86 -16.76
N GLU A 190 0.30 -4.05 -16.91
CA GLU A 190 -0.39 -4.76 -15.84
C GLU A 190 0.60 -5.57 -14.96
N PRO A 191 0.29 -5.73 -13.65
CA PRO A 191 0.96 -6.69 -12.80
C PRO A 191 0.83 -8.12 -13.33
N ILE A 192 1.90 -8.88 -13.23
CA ILE A 192 1.93 -10.32 -13.48
C ILE A 192 1.23 -11.00 -12.32
N VAL A 193 0.18 -11.75 -12.63
CA VAL A 193 -0.59 -12.51 -11.64
C VAL A 193 0.25 -13.68 -11.15
N VAL A 194 0.49 -13.74 -9.84
CA VAL A 194 1.11 -14.88 -9.17
C VAL A 194 0.01 -15.82 -8.68
N GLU A 195 0.01 -17.06 -9.13
CA GLU A 195 -0.96 -18.09 -8.71
C GLU A 195 -0.28 -19.24 -7.96
N TRP A 196 -0.98 -19.75 -6.94
CA TRP A 196 -0.58 -20.92 -6.17
C TRP A 196 -1.54 -22.08 -6.48
N HIS A 197 -1.00 -23.22 -6.92
CA HIS A 197 -1.81 -24.34 -7.40
C HIS A 197 -2.40 -25.22 -6.29
N ASP A 198 -1.68 -25.37 -5.16
CA ASP A 198 -2.16 -26.03 -3.96
C ASP A 198 -2.02 -25.07 -2.78
N LEU A 199 -3.14 -24.71 -2.16
CA LEU A 199 -3.20 -23.80 -1.01
C LEU A 199 -3.24 -24.57 0.32
N GLN A 200 -3.22 -25.90 0.31
CA GLN A 200 -3.31 -26.69 1.53
C GLN A 200 -1.92 -27.09 2.00
N VAL A 201 -1.51 -26.53 3.14
CA VAL A 201 -0.27 -26.93 3.80
C VAL A 201 -0.63 -27.73 5.03
N LYS A 202 -0.25 -29.02 5.04
CA LYS A 202 -0.56 -29.95 6.13
C LYS A 202 -2.06 -30.05 6.47
N GLY A 203 -2.94 -29.83 5.48
CA GLY A 203 -4.40 -29.86 5.66
C GLY A 203 -5.01 -28.54 6.15
N HIS A 204 -4.22 -27.46 6.18
CA HIS A 204 -4.67 -26.12 6.56
C HIS A 204 -4.68 -25.20 5.34
N ALA A 205 -5.74 -24.39 5.21
CA ALA A 205 -5.82 -23.30 4.25
C ALA A 205 -5.08 -22.05 4.79
N PRO A 206 -4.62 -21.13 3.91
CA PRO A 206 -4.04 -19.88 4.37
C PRO A 206 -5.12 -19.01 5.05
N THR A 207 -4.72 -18.33 6.13
CA THR A 207 -5.53 -17.31 6.80
C THR A 207 -5.38 -15.93 6.17
N ALA A 208 -4.37 -15.73 5.31
CA ALA A 208 -4.27 -14.60 4.40
C ALA A 208 -3.69 -15.03 3.06
N ASP A 209 -4.26 -14.48 1.98
CA ASP A 209 -3.85 -14.66 0.59
C ASP A 209 -4.00 -13.30 -0.09
N ASN A 210 -2.87 -12.61 -0.33
CA ASN A 210 -2.91 -11.20 -0.69
C ASN A 210 -1.61 -10.73 -1.38
N VAL A 211 -1.57 -9.46 -1.78
CA VAL A 211 -0.49 -8.77 -2.50
C VAL A 211 0.08 -7.66 -1.62
N VAL A 212 1.41 -7.55 -1.54
CA VAL A 212 2.07 -6.45 -0.82
C VAL A 212 2.14 -5.18 -1.68
N GLY A 213 2.42 -5.33 -2.98
CA GLY A 213 2.51 -4.22 -3.92
C GLY A 213 3.81 -3.42 -3.83
N GLU A 214 4.08 -2.60 -4.85
CA GLU A 214 5.30 -1.77 -4.91
C GLU A 214 5.40 -0.82 -3.71
N MET A 215 4.30 -0.15 -3.34
CA MET A 215 4.26 0.74 -2.18
C MET A 215 4.51 0.00 -0.87
N GLY A 216 3.87 -1.15 -0.66
CA GLY A 216 4.06 -1.95 0.55
C GLY A 216 5.51 -2.45 0.69
N THR A 217 6.10 -2.93 -0.41
CA THR A 217 7.50 -3.37 -0.45
C THR A 217 8.46 -2.23 -0.18
N ARG A 218 8.20 -1.03 -0.73
CA ARG A 218 9.00 0.16 -0.45
C ARG A 218 8.99 0.48 1.04
N ILE A 219 7.81 0.53 1.66
CA ILE A 219 7.69 0.87 3.09
C ILE A 219 8.37 -0.18 3.96
N LEU A 220 8.22 -1.47 3.62
CA LEU A 220 8.83 -2.59 4.32
C LEU A 220 10.35 -2.39 4.46
N PHE A 221 11.04 -2.16 3.35
CA PHE A 221 12.49 -1.98 3.37
C PHE A 221 12.91 -0.63 3.90
N ALA A 222 12.07 0.39 3.75
CA ALA A 222 12.35 1.67 4.37
C ALA A 222 12.33 1.57 5.91
N GLU A 223 11.42 0.77 6.49
CA GLU A 223 11.35 0.50 7.94
C GLU A 223 12.58 -0.28 8.42
N TRP A 224 12.91 -1.39 7.75
CA TRP A 224 13.93 -2.31 8.25
C TRP A 224 15.35 -1.99 7.80
N VAL A 225 15.53 -1.39 6.62
CA VAL A 225 16.85 -1.10 6.03
C VAL A 225 17.14 0.39 6.08
N ASP A 226 16.59 1.15 5.15
CA ASP A 226 16.60 2.60 5.05
C ASP A 226 15.74 3.05 3.84
N ALA A 227 15.38 4.34 3.79
CA ALA A 227 14.50 4.87 2.75
C ALA A 227 15.05 4.74 1.30
N MET A 228 16.36 4.85 1.09
CA MET A 228 16.97 4.73 -0.24
C MET A 228 16.93 3.29 -0.72
N THR A 229 17.22 2.35 0.18
CA THR A 229 17.09 0.92 -0.10
C THR A 229 15.64 0.57 -0.40
N GLY A 230 14.68 1.14 0.33
CA GLY A 230 13.25 0.91 0.06
C GLY A 230 12.82 1.35 -1.33
N GLU A 231 13.23 2.52 -1.78
CA GLU A 231 12.94 2.97 -3.15
C GLU A 231 13.62 2.06 -4.19
N THR A 232 14.89 1.72 -3.99
CA THR A 232 15.66 0.90 -4.95
C THR A 232 15.16 -0.54 -5.03
N ALA A 233 14.86 -1.18 -3.90
CA ALA A 233 14.48 -2.59 -3.82
C ALA A 233 13.02 -2.86 -4.18
N ALA A 234 12.17 -1.83 -4.18
CA ALA A 234 10.80 -1.93 -4.68
C ALA A 234 10.68 -1.54 -6.16
N ALA A 235 11.66 -0.80 -6.70
CA ALA A 235 11.66 -0.41 -8.10
C ALA A 235 11.61 -1.63 -9.03
N GLY A 236 10.85 -1.50 -10.11
CA GLY A 236 10.70 -2.59 -11.08
C GLY A 236 9.81 -3.74 -10.58
N TRP A 237 9.06 -3.57 -9.49
CA TRP A 237 8.03 -4.52 -9.10
C TRP A 237 7.07 -4.81 -10.27
N ARG A 238 6.80 -6.10 -10.51
CA ARG A 238 5.88 -6.57 -11.55
C ARG A 238 4.74 -7.41 -11.02
N GLY A 239 4.74 -7.80 -9.76
CA GLY A 239 3.69 -8.63 -9.19
C GLY A 239 4.21 -9.40 -7.98
N ASP A 240 3.35 -9.63 -7.01
CA ASP A 240 3.67 -10.51 -5.90
C ASP A 240 2.40 -11.16 -5.33
N ARG A 241 2.59 -12.23 -4.57
CA ARG A 241 1.51 -12.81 -3.76
C ARG A 241 2.10 -13.56 -2.59
N TYR A 242 1.54 -13.31 -1.41
CA TYR A 242 1.90 -14.03 -0.20
C TYR A 242 0.73 -14.84 0.33
N LEU A 243 1.08 -15.97 0.93
CA LEU A 243 0.17 -16.78 1.74
C LEU A 243 0.69 -16.82 3.17
N TYR A 244 -0.21 -16.65 4.13
CA TYR A 244 0.10 -16.82 5.55
C TYR A 244 -0.79 -17.90 6.17
N TYR A 245 -0.18 -18.78 6.95
CA TYR A 245 -0.85 -19.86 7.67
C TYR A 245 -0.65 -19.66 9.18
N ALA A 246 -1.73 -19.33 9.89
CA ALA A 246 -1.67 -19.08 11.32
C ALA A 246 -1.23 -20.33 12.13
N ASP A 247 -1.71 -21.52 11.74
CA ASP A 247 -1.40 -22.78 12.43
C ASP A 247 0.10 -23.10 12.50
N GLY A 248 0.87 -22.64 11.51
CA GLY A 248 2.32 -22.85 11.41
C GLY A 248 3.15 -21.60 11.59
N GLU A 249 2.54 -20.47 11.90
CA GLU A 249 3.13 -19.13 11.78
C GLU A 249 4.01 -18.99 10.52
N ALA A 250 3.48 -19.48 9.40
CA ALA A 250 4.25 -19.73 8.20
C ALA A 250 3.84 -18.77 7.07
N LEU A 251 4.84 -18.10 6.51
CA LEU A 251 4.71 -17.21 5.37
C LEU A 251 5.40 -17.84 4.17
N VAL A 252 4.74 -17.80 3.02
CA VAL A 252 5.38 -17.94 1.70
C VAL A 252 5.05 -16.71 0.86
N TRP A 253 6.06 -16.11 0.26
CA TRP A 253 5.89 -14.89 -0.54
C TRP A 253 6.70 -15.01 -1.82
N LYS A 254 6.02 -14.89 -2.97
CA LYS A 254 6.64 -14.89 -4.29
C LYS A 254 6.52 -13.51 -4.91
N THR A 255 7.63 -12.98 -5.43
CA THR A 255 7.74 -11.67 -6.06
C THR A 255 8.33 -11.81 -7.46
N ILE A 256 7.84 -10.98 -8.40
CA ILE A 256 8.28 -10.94 -9.80
C ILE A 256 8.74 -9.52 -10.13
N TRP A 257 9.84 -9.43 -10.86
CA TRP A 257 10.56 -8.18 -11.12
C TRP A 257 10.76 -7.92 -12.62
N ALA A 258 10.90 -6.65 -12.98
CA ALA A 258 11.08 -6.21 -14.36
C ALA A 258 12.41 -6.69 -14.95
N SER A 259 13.45 -6.79 -14.12
CA SER A 259 14.76 -7.27 -14.51
C SER A 259 15.44 -8.11 -13.43
N ALA A 260 16.51 -8.82 -13.84
CA ALA A 260 17.32 -9.58 -12.91
C ALA A 260 18.07 -8.70 -11.90
N LYS A 261 18.32 -7.44 -12.26
CA LYS A 261 18.91 -6.44 -11.36
C LYS A 261 17.93 -6.12 -10.23
N ASP A 262 16.68 -5.83 -10.59
CA ASP A 262 15.63 -5.47 -9.62
C ASP A 262 15.35 -6.64 -8.66
N ALA A 263 15.30 -7.88 -9.18
CA ALA A 263 15.18 -9.08 -8.36
C ALA A 263 16.35 -9.25 -7.36
N THR A 264 17.58 -8.95 -7.78
CA THR A 264 18.75 -8.98 -6.89
C THR A 264 18.71 -7.86 -5.86
N GLU A 265 18.26 -6.65 -6.23
CA GLU A 265 18.09 -5.52 -5.30
C GLU A 265 17.06 -5.84 -4.22
N PHE A 266 15.92 -6.44 -4.59
CA PHE A 266 14.94 -6.99 -3.66
C PHE A 266 15.55 -8.09 -2.77
N PHE A 267 16.19 -9.09 -3.36
CA PHE A 267 16.77 -10.23 -2.63
C PHE A 267 17.77 -9.76 -1.56
N GLU A 268 18.64 -8.81 -1.90
CA GLU A 268 19.63 -8.27 -0.97
C GLU A 268 19.00 -7.43 0.15
N ALA A 269 17.93 -6.68 -0.13
CA ALA A 269 17.18 -5.94 0.88
C ALA A 269 16.41 -6.88 1.82
N GLU A 270 15.77 -7.92 1.28
CA GLU A 270 15.04 -8.93 2.06
C GLU A 270 16.00 -9.71 2.95
N LYS A 271 17.18 -10.10 2.45
CA LYS A 271 18.24 -10.70 3.27
C LYS A 271 18.61 -9.80 4.47
N GLN A 272 18.84 -8.50 4.24
CA GLN A 272 19.19 -7.57 5.32
C GLN A 272 18.05 -7.43 6.34
N LEU A 273 16.81 -7.37 5.85
CA LEU A 273 15.62 -7.34 6.70
C LEU A 273 15.56 -8.58 7.59
N LEU A 274 15.70 -9.78 7.02
CA LEU A 274 15.68 -11.04 7.76
C LEU A 274 16.81 -11.11 8.81
N GLU A 275 18.01 -10.64 8.47
CA GLU A 275 19.14 -10.57 9.39
C GLU A 275 18.87 -9.64 10.59
N LYS A 276 18.28 -8.46 10.33
CA LYS A 276 17.94 -7.49 11.38
C LYS A 276 16.79 -7.99 12.26
N ARG A 277 15.77 -8.59 11.66
CA ARG A 277 14.57 -9.08 12.37
C ARG A 277 14.88 -10.28 13.26
N PHE A 278 15.56 -11.28 12.72
CA PHE A 278 15.67 -12.59 13.37
C PHE A 278 17.06 -12.91 13.92
N LYS A 279 18.09 -12.17 13.53
CA LYS A 279 19.49 -12.41 13.94
C LYS A 279 19.88 -13.89 13.82
N PRO A 280 19.70 -14.51 12.65
CA PRO A 280 19.81 -15.94 12.50
C PRO A 280 21.24 -16.44 12.72
N VAL A 281 21.33 -17.68 13.21
CA VAL A 281 22.60 -18.38 13.45
C VAL A 281 22.86 -19.36 12.30
N ASN A 282 24.14 -19.52 11.92
CA ASN A 282 24.59 -20.44 10.87
C ASN A 282 23.96 -20.21 9.48
N ALA A 283 23.68 -18.96 9.13
CA ALA A 283 23.12 -18.61 7.83
C ALA A 283 24.06 -19.01 6.68
N ARG A 284 23.53 -19.76 5.70
CA ARG A 284 24.23 -20.13 4.46
C ARG A 284 23.83 -19.16 3.36
N ARG A 285 24.82 -18.70 2.59
CA ARG A 285 24.64 -17.63 1.61
C ARG A 285 25.26 -18.05 0.29
N SER A 286 24.54 -17.83 -0.80
CA SER A 286 25.03 -17.85 -2.17
C SER A 286 24.54 -16.60 -2.89
N GLU A 287 24.91 -16.46 -4.16
CA GLU A 287 24.43 -15.36 -5.00
C GLU A 287 22.90 -15.33 -5.15
N ARG A 288 22.24 -16.50 -5.08
CA ARG A 288 20.80 -16.66 -5.33
C ARG A 288 20.02 -17.31 -4.19
N SER A 289 20.67 -17.54 -3.05
CA SER A 289 20.01 -18.19 -1.92
C SER A 289 20.53 -17.71 -0.57
N TYR A 290 19.61 -17.56 0.36
CA TYR A 290 19.87 -17.30 1.75
C TYR A 290 19.03 -18.25 2.61
N GLU A 291 19.71 -19.06 3.41
CA GLU A 291 19.06 -20.06 4.26
C GLU A 291 19.54 -19.95 5.70
N ALA A 292 18.62 -20.03 6.65
CA ALA A 292 18.92 -20.14 8.07
C ALA A 292 17.89 -21.05 8.77
N ASP A 293 18.28 -21.70 9.87
CA ASP A 293 17.43 -22.67 10.57
C ASP A 293 17.10 -22.27 12.02
N ALA A 294 17.72 -21.21 12.55
CA ALA A 294 17.49 -20.73 13.91
C ALA A 294 17.57 -19.19 13.96
N PRO A 295 16.66 -18.50 14.68
CA PRO A 295 15.55 -19.05 15.48
C PRO A 295 14.36 -19.54 14.63
N ARG A 296 14.36 -19.25 13.33
CA ARG A 296 13.32 -19.62 12.37
C ARG A 296 13.95 -20.25 11.14
N VAL A 297 13.18 -21.06 10.44
CA VAL A 297 13.55 -21.62 9.14
C VAL A 297 13.25 -20.57 8.08
N LEU A 298 14.31 -19.94 7.58
CA LEU A 298 14.28 -18.92 6.54
C LEU A 298 14.84 -19.53 5.27
N ARG A 299 14.11 -19.40 4.16
CA ARG A 299 14.54 -19.81 2.83
C ARG A 299 14.17 -18.71 1.85
N LEU A 300 15.15 -17.91 1.46
CA LEU A 300 15.01 -16.88 0.45
C LEU A 300 15.78 -17.33 -0.79
N HIS A 301 15.10 -17.44 -1.93
CA HIS A 301 15.66 -17.97 -3.17
C HIS A 301 15.26 -17.12 -4.36
N GLN A 302 16.23 -16.81 -5.21
CA GLN A 302 15.97 -16.32 -6.55
C GLN A 302 15.80 -17.53 -7.49
N THR A 303 14.55 -17.90 -7.76
CA THR A 303 14.15 -19.14 -8.46
C THR A 303 14.36 -19.06 -9.97
N ASP A 304 14.25 -17.85 -10.53
CA ASP A 304 14.59 -17.50 -11.91
C ASP A 304 15.30 -16.14 -11.93
N ALA A 305 15.71 -15.65 -13.10
CA ALA A 305 16.35 -14.35 -13.26
C ALA A 305 15.56 -13.22 -12.57
N ASN A 306 14.23 -13.25 -12.67
CA ASN A 306 13.35 -12.17 -12.23
C ASN A 306 12.38 -12.58 -11.10
N GLU A 307 12.48 -13.77 -10.53
CA GLU A 307 11.56 -14.28 -9.51
C GLU A 307 12.30 -14.53 -8.20
N VAL A 308 11.73 -14.08 -7.08
CA VAL A 308 12.23 -14.37 -5.72
C VAL A 308 11.11 -14.97 -4.89
N ILE A 309 11.44 -16.03 -4.13
CA ILE A 309 10.53 -16.66 -3.17
C ILE A 309 11.14 -16.63 -1.77
N LEU A 310 10.34 -16.22 -0.79
CA LEU A 310 10.62 -16.28 0.63
C LEU A 310 9.73 -17.33 1.28
N ILE A 311 10.32 -18.16 2.14
CA ILE A 311 9.61 -18.97 3.13
C ILE A 311 10.15 -18.59 4.52
N ASP A 312 9.25 -18.27 5.43
CA ASP A 312 9.55 -17.93 6.83
C ASP A 312 8.58 -18.66 7.76
N THR A 313 9.09 -19.55 8.60
CA THR A 313 8.31 -20.28 9.61
C THR A 313 9.21 -20.69 10.78
N PRO A 314 8.69 -20.83 12.02
CA PRO A 314 9.47 -21.42 13.11
C PRO A 314 9.55 -22.95 13.01
N HIS A 315 8.86 -23.59 12.05
CA HIS A 315 8.68 -25.04 11.99
C HIS A 315 9.30 -25.64 10.71
N ALA A 316 10.26 -26.56 10.88
CA ALA A 316 10.99 -27.16 9.75
C ALA A 316 10.11 -28.01 8.82
N ASP A 317 9.12 -28.70 9.37
CA ASP A 317 8.16 -29.52 8.62
C ASP A 317 7.20 -28.68 7.77
N TRP A 318 6.85 -27.48 8.25
CA TRP A 318 6.13 -26.48 7.44
C TRP A 318 7.00 -25.96 6.30
N ALA A 319 8.27 -25.63 6.58
CA ALA A 319 9.20 -25.15 5.57
C ALA A 319 9.44 -26.17 4.45
N GLU A 320 9.53 -27.47 4.79
CA GLU A 320 9.66 -28.55 3.81
C GLU A 320 8.43 -28.63 2.89
N THR A 321 7.24 -28.56 3.47
CA THR A 321 5.98 -28.61 2.70
C THR A 321 5.83 -27.39 1.79
N LEU A 322 6.11 -26.19 2.31
CA LEU A 322 6.12 -24.94 1.53
C LEU A 322 7.23 -24.91 0.48
N GLY A 323 8.34 -25.62 0.70
CA GLY A 323 9.43 -25.76 -0.26
C GLY A 323 8.99 -26.41 -1.57
N ALA A 324 7.90 -27.18 -1.56
CA ALA A 324 7.31 -27.76 -2.77
C ALA A 324 6.57 -26.71 -3.66
N PHE A 325 6.41 -25.48 -3.18
CA PHE A 325 5.76 -24.39 -3.92
C PHE A 325 6.73 -23.64 -4.85
N ARG A 326 8.01 -24.05 -4.85
CA ARG A 326 9.05 -23.54 -5.75
C ARG A 326 8.80 -23.98 -7.19
#